data_AF-A0A443IG44-F1
#
_entry.id   AF-A0A443IG44-F1
#
_cell.length_a   1.000
_cell.length_b   1.000
_cell.length_c   1.000
_cell.angle_alpha   90.00
_cell.angle_beta   90.00
_cell.angle_gamma   90.00
#
_symmetry.space_group_name_H-M   'P 1'
#
loop_
_entity.id
_entity.type
_entity.pdbx_description
1 polymer ?
#
loop_
_entity_poly.entity_id
_entity_poly.type
_entity_poly.pdbx_seq_one_letter_code
_entity_poly.pdbx_strand_id
1 'polypeptide(L)'
;MSKTPDSRLRNEGFRKAEASLRLEGMDPSGTPLYESIKARIISGELTYEQGRSEILAYYTKADTAGPVTVGEMLTEEFLKPLNMSHDELAESMGVSLQDVGDIICGRRRLNANEGRLLAGMFGTDEDFWSNLQKSRDLHENNGGD
;
A
#
# COMPACT_ATOMS: atom_id res chain seq x y z
N MET A 1 -39.97 -15.81 -0.46
CA MET A 1 -39.68 -14.37 -0.23
C MET A 1 -38.48 -14.29 0.70
N SER A 2 -37.28 -14.20 0.13
CA SER A 2 -36.03 -14.19 0.89
C SER A 2 -35.91 -12.86 1.62
N LYS A 3 -35.99 -12.91 2.96
CA LYS A 3 -35.70 -11.78 3.85
C LYS A 3 -34.25 -11.39 3.60
N THR A 4 -34.04 -10.32 2.84
CA THR A 4 -32.79 -9.55 2.89
C THR A 4 -32.49 -9.27 4.36
N PRO A 5 -31.32 -9.68 4.90
CA PRO A 5 -30.97 -9.39 6.28
C PRO A 5 -31.05 -7.87 6.48
N ASP A 6 -31.60 -7.47 7.62
CA ASP A 6 -31.92 -6.08 7.93
C ASP A 6 -30.66 -5.20 7.79
N SER A 7 -30.66 -4.24 6.86
CA SER A 7 -29.51 -3.36 6.62
C SER A 7 -29.08 -2.61 7.88
N ARG A 8 -29.98 -2.47 8.88
CA ARG A 8 -29.69 -1.91 10.21
C ARG A 8 -28.73 -2.78 11.01
N LEU A 9 -28.93 -4.11 11.02
CA LEU A 9 -28.06 -5.06 11.72
C LEU A 9 -26.65 -5.09 11.10
N ARG A 10 -26.56 -5.00 9.77
CA ARG A 10 -25.26 -4.90 9.07
C ARG A 10 -24.54 -3.59 9.36
N ASN A 11 -25.27 -2.48 9.44
CA ASN A 11 -24.70 -1.17 9.80
C ASN A 11 -24.18 -1.14 11.25
N GLU A 12 -24.90 -1.77 12.18
CA GLU A 12 -24.49 -1.87 13.58
C GLU A 12 -23.28 -2.79 13.77
N GLY A 13 -23.28 -3.94 13.09
CA GLY A 13 -22.12 -4.83 13.04
C GLY A 13 -20.89 -4.12 12.50
N PHE A 14 -21.02 -3.35 11.40
CA PHE A 14 -19.91 -2.60 10.83
C PHE A 14 -19.39 -1.48 11.73
N ARG A 15 -20.27 -0.71 12.40
CA ARG A 15 -19.85 0.30 13.38
C ARG A 15 -19.06 -0.29 14.54
N LYS A 16 -19.38 -1.53 14.95
CA LYS A 16 -18.62 -2.25 15.96
C LYS A 16 -17.22 -2.66 15.47
N ALA A 17 -17.07 -2.97 14.18
CA ALA A 17 -15.77 -3.23 13.51
C ALA A 17 -14.89 -2.00 13.53
N GLU A 18 -15.48 -0.89 13.07
CA GLU A 18 -14.83 0.40 12.95
C GLU A 18 -14.32 0.85 14.32
N ALA A 19 -15.12 0.67 15.37
CA ALA A 19 -14.72 0.96 16.73
C ALA A 19 -13.55 0.09 17.22
N SER A 20 -13.52 -1.21 16.87
CA SER A 20 -12.40 -2.08 17.20
C SER A 20 -11.11 -1.71 16.46
N LEU A 21 -11.20 -1.34 15.19
CA LEU A 21 -10.06 -0.87 14.39
C LEU A 21 -9.48 0.44 14.95
N ARG A 22 -10.34 1.38 15.36
CA ARG A 22 -9.91 2.62 16.03
C ARG A 22 -9.19 2.38 17.35
N LEU A 23 -9.62 1.39 18.14
CA LEU A 23 -8.98 1.02 19.40
C LEU A 23 -7.57 0.43 19.20
N GLU A 24 -7.29 -0.08 18.01
CA GLU A 24 -5.96 -0.56 17.58
C GLU A 24 -5.04 0.58 17.08
N GLY A 25 -5.48 1.85 17.20
CA GLY A 25 -4.69 3.03 16.81
C GLY A 25 -4.76 3.39 15.32
N MET A 26 -5.63 2.72 14.55
CA MET A 26 -5.77 2.91 13.11
C MET A 26 -7.13 3.53 12.78
N ASP A 27 -7.15 4.62 12.01
CA ASP A 27 -8.38 5.21 11.49
C ASP A 27 -8.51 4.90 9.99
N PRO A 28 -9.19 3.81 9.60
CA PRO A 28 -9.36 3.47 8.20
C PRO A 28 -10.45 4.31 7.51
N SER A 29 -11.12 5.20 8.25
CA SER A 29 -12.25 5.99 7.77
C SER A 29 -11.77 7.06 6.80
N GLY A 30 -12.40 7.13 5.62
CA GLY A 30 -12.10 8.15 4.60
C GLY A 30 -11.17 7.70 3.48
N THR A 31 -10.68 6.46 3.49
CA THR A 31 -10.00 5.89 2.31
C THR A 31 -11.02 5.32 1.31
N PRO A 32 -10.76 5.43 -0.01
CA PRO A 32 -11.65 4.90 -1.04
C PRO A 32 -11.81 3.37 -0.94
N LEU A 33 -10.79 2.67 -0.42
CA LEU A 33 -10.87 1.24 -0.12
C LEU A 33 -11.88 0.96 0.98
N TYR A 34 -11.79 1.67 2.11
CA TYR A 34 -12.68 1.47 3.26
C TYR A 34 -14.15 1.71 2.91
N GLU A 35 -14.43 2.79 2.16
CA GLU A 35 -15.78 3.12 1.67
C GLU A 35 -16.33 2.02 0.76
N SER A 36 -15.49 1.46 -0.12
CA SER A 36 -15.85 0.34 -1.02
C SER A 36 -16.16 -0.95 -0.25
N ILE A 37 -15.32 -1.30 0.73
CA ILE A 37 -15.53 -2.48 1.59
C ILE A 37 -16.78 -2.32 2.44
N LYS A 38 -17.01 -1.14 3.01
CA LYS A 38 -18.22 -0.78 3.75
C LYS A 38 -19.47 -0.97 2.89
N ALA A 39 -19.47 -0.48 1.64
CA ALA A 39 -20.60 -0.64 0.72
C ALA A 39 -20.91 -2.11 0.43
N ARG A 40 -19.89 -2.95 0.21
CA ARG A 40 -20.04 -4.39 -0.05
C ARG A 40 -20.58 -5.15 1.17
N ILE A 41 -20.16 -4.77 2.38
CA ILE A 41 -20.70 -5.34 3.63
C ILE A 41 -22.16 -4.91 3.82
N ILE A 42 -22.50 -3.64 3.58
CA ILE A 42 -23.88 -3.15 3.71
C ILE A 42 -24.82 -3.85 2.71
N SER A 43 -24.33 -4.08 1.48
CA SER A 43 -25.01 -4.85 0.43
C SER A 43 -25.18 -6.35 0.80
N GLY A 44 -24.37 -6.85 1.73
CA GLY A 44 -24.33 -8.26 2.12
C GLY A 44 -23.53 -9.15 1.18
N GLU A 45 -22.74 -8.55 0.29
CA GLU A 45 -21.83 -9.22 -0.64
C GLU A 45 -20.57 -9.73 0.07
N LEU A 46 -20.21 -9.07 1.18
CA LEU A 46 -19.04 -9.38 2.00
C LEU A 46 -19.44 -9.49 3.47
N THR A 47 -18.87 -10.45 4.20
CA THR A 47 -19.06 -10.49 5.65
C THR A 47 -18.18 -9.47 6.36
N TYR A 48 -18.58 -9.11 7.59
CA TYR A 48 -17.82 -8.25 8.47
C TYR A 48 -16.38 -8.73 8.68
N GLU A 49 -16.18 -10.03 8.91
CA GLU A 49 -14.86 -10.61 9.18
C GLU A 49 -13.98 -10.57 7.94
N GLN A 50 -14.56 -10.85 6.77
CA GLN A 50 -13.87 -10.73 5.49
C GLN A 50 -13.48 -9.27 5.19
N GLY A 51 -14.38 -8.32 5.43
CA GLY A 51 -14.09 -6.90 5.24
C GLY A 51 -13.04 -6.35 6.19
N ARG A 52 -13.08 -6.76 7.47
CA ARG A 52 -12.00 -6.46 8.43
C ARG A 52 -10.69 -7.05 7.96
N SER A 53 -10.65 -8.30 7.51
CA SER A 53 -9.43 -8.91 6.97
C SER A 53 -8.92 -8.21 5.73
N GLU A 54 -9.79 -7.69 4.85
CA GLU A 54 -9.38 -7.02 3.61
C GLU A 54 -8.84 -5.61 3.89
N ILE A 55 -9.46 -4.88 4.82
CA ILE A 55 -8.97 -3.60 5.34
C ILE A 55 -7.65 -3.81 6.10
N LEU A 56 -7.61 -4.78 7.01
CA LEU A 56 -6.43 -5.10 7.79
C LEU A 56 -5.30 -5.55 6.87
N ALA A 57 -5.52 -6.44 5.90
CA ALA A 57 -4.49 -6.86 4.95
C ALA A 57 -3.95 -5.70 4.10
N TYR A 58 -4.75 -4.68 3.79
CA TYR A 58 -4.26 -3.48 3.11
C TYR A 58 -3.26 -2.70 3.98
N TYR A 59 -3.58 -2.49 5.26
CA TYR A 59 -2.71 -1.73 6.17
C TYR A 59 -1.58 -2.56 6.79
N THR A 60 -1.80 -3.85 7.04
CA THR A 60 -0.82 -4.83 7.54
C THR A 60 0.21 -5.17 6.47
N LYS A 61 -0.10 -5.07 5.18
CA LYS A 61 0.94 -5.07 4.13
C LYS A 61 1.96 -3.93 4.33
N ALA A 62 1.53 -2.79 4.85
CA ALA A 62 2.42 -1.67 5.15
C ALA A 62 3.18 -1.82 6.48
N ASP A 63 2.79 -2.74 7.37
CA ASP A 63 3.35 -2.85 8.74
C ASP A 63 4.12 -4.16 9.00
N THR A 64 3.81 -5.25 8.30
CA THR A 64 4.42 -6.58 8.58
C THR A 64 5.65 -6.90 7.71
N ALA A 65 6.06 -6.03 6.78
CA ALA A 65 7.11 -6.33 5.81
C ALA A 65 8.36 -5.44 5.94
N GLY A 66 8.81 -5.16 7.17
CA GLY A 66 10.08 -4.44 7.38
C GLY A 66 10.08 -3.01 6.82
N PRO A 67 11.26 -2.35 6.80
CA PRO A 67 11.39 -0.97 6.34
C PRO A 67 10.91 -0.79 4.89
N VAL A 68 10.13 0.27 4.69
CA VAL A 68 9.56 0.70 3.40
C VAL A 68 10.61 0.61 2.29
N THR A 69 10.30 -0.18 1.27
CA THR A 69 11.20 -0.35 0.12
C THR A 69 11.02 0.79 -0.88
N VAL A 70 12.03 1.00 -1.71
CA VAL A 70 11.97 1.95 -2.83
C VAL A 70 10.74 1.70 -3.70
N GLY A 71 10.43 0.44 -3.96
CA GLY A 71 9.29 0.02 -4.75
C GLY A 71 7.94 0.41 -4.17
N GLU A 72 7.76 0.20 -2.86
CA GLU A 72 6.53 0.58 -2.17
C GLU A 72 6.38 2.10 -2.09
N MET A 73 7.44 2.83 -1.71
CA MET A 73 7.40 4.29 -1.68
C MET A 73 7.05 4.87 -3.06
N LEU A 74 7.70 4.35 -4.10
CA LEU A 74 7.45 4.76 -5.47
C LEU A 74 6.01 4.48 -5.92
N THR A 75 5.48 3.30 -5.58
CA THR A 75 4.12 2.91 -5.99
C THR A 75 3.05 3.68 -5.23
N GLU A 76 3.18 3.78 -3.91
CA GLU A 76 2.17 4.39 -3.05
C GLU A 76 2.15 5.91 -3.18
N GLU A 77 3.32 6.56 -3.18
CA GLU A 77 3.41 8.03 -3.09
C GLU A 77 3.54 8.72 -4.44
N PHE A 78 3.92 8.00 -5.50
CA PHE A 78 4.14 8.61 -6.83
C PHE A 78 3.24 7.97 -7.89
N LEU A 79 3.33 6.66 -8.13
CA LEU A 79 2.59 6.02 -9.23
C LEU A 79 1.07 6.07 -9.03
N LYS A 80 0.56 5.72 -7.84
CA LYS A 80 -0.88 5.79 -7.52
C LYS A 80 -1.46 7.21 -7.68
N PRO A 81 -0.91 8.27 -7.06
CA PRO A 81 -1.47 9.61 -7.19
C PRO A 81 -1.30 10.20 -8.58
N LEU A 82 -0.25 9.83 -9.33
CA LEU A 82 -0.06 10.24 -10.72
C LEU A 82 -0.86 9.38 -11.71
N ASN A 83 -1.51 8.32 -11.24
CA ASN A 83 -2.20 7.31 -12.05
C ASN A 83 -1.31 6.75 -13.18
N MET A 84 -0.01 6.63 -12.88
CA MET A 84 1.05 6.25 -13.81
C MET A 84 1.31 4.75 -13.71
N SER A 85 1.37 4.08 -14.85
CA SER A 85 1.66 2.63 -14.88
C SER A 85 3.16 2.33 -14.81
N HIS A 86 3.53 1.10 -14.41
CA HIS A 86 4.92 0.65 -14.41
C HIS A 86 5.60 0.77 -15.79
N ASP A 87 4.81 0.63 -16.86
CA ASP A 87 5.25 0.78 -18.25
C ASP A 87 5.64 2.23 -18.56
N GLU A 88 4.79 3.20 -18.19
CA GLU A 88 5.09 4.62 -18.36
C GLU A 88 6.30 5.08 -17.54
N LEU A 89 6.48 4.51 -16.34
CA LEU A 89 7.69 4.76 -15.55
C LEU A 89 8.93 4.19 -16.24
N ALA A 90 8.84 2.97 -16.77
CA ALA A 90 9.94 2.32 -17.48
C ALA A 90 10.35 3.14 -18.70
N GLU A 91 9.38 3.60 -19.49
CA GLU A 91 9.59 4.50 -20.61
C GLU A 91 10.22 5.84 -20.18
N SER A 92 9.71 6.45 -19.10
CA SER A 92 10.24 7.71 -18.59
C SER A 92 11.68 7.58 -18.12
N MET A 93 12.01 6.49 -17.42
CA MET A 93 13.36 6.19 -16.94
C MET A 93 14.29 5.66 -18.03
N GLY A 94 13.75 5.25 -19.18
CA GLY A 94 14.52 4.61 -20.24
C GLY A 94 15.07 3.23 -19.84
N VAL A 95 14.38 2.52 -18.95
CA VAL A 95 14.74 1.17 -18.49
C VAL A 95 13.68 0.16 -18.93
N SER A 96 13.98 -1.14 -18.82
CA SER A 96 13.00 -2.17 -19.19
C SER A 96 11.87 -2.25 -18.16
N LEU A 97 10.65 -2.58 -18.59
CA LEU A 97 9.52 -2.86 -17.68
C LEU A 97 9.88 -3.92 -16.62
N GLN A 98 10.69 -4.91 -17.01
CA GLN A 98 11.18 -5.94 -16.08
C GLN A 98 12.09 -5.35 -15.00
N ASP A 99 12.94 -4.37 -15.33
CA ASP A 99 13.80 -3.68 -14.36
C ASP A 99 12.98 -2.88 -13.36
N VAL A 100 11.96 -2.15 -13.84
CA VAL A 100 11.00 -1.44 -12.97
C VAL A 100 10.28 -2.43 -12.05
N GLY A 101 9.77 -3.54 -12.60
CA GLY A 101 9.11 -4.58 -11.80
C GLY A 101 10.01 -5.15 -10.71
N ASP A 102 11.30 -5.36 -11.01
CA ASP A 102 12.27 -5.90 -10.06
C ASP A 102 12.63 -4.87 -8.97
N ILE A 103 12.69 -3.58 -9.31
CA ILE A 103 12.83 -2.46 -8.35
C ILE A 103 11.59 -2.37 -7.46
N ILE A 104 10.39 -2.47 -8.04
CA ILE A 104 9.12 -2.34 -7.31
C ILE A 104 8.89 -3.53 -6.37
N CYS A 105 9.21 -4.74 -6.81
CA CYS A 105 9.22 -5.92 -5.94
C CYS A 105 10.40 -5.94 -4.95
N GLY A 106 11.31 -4.97 -5.00
CA GLY A 106 12.48 -4.89 -4.13
C GLY A 106 13.45 -6.06 -4.31
N ARG A 107 13.44 -6.73 -5.47
CA ARG A 107 14.37 -7.79 -5.90
C ARG A 107 15.69 -7.20 -6.41
N ARG A 108 15.62 -5.98 -6.95
CA ARG A 108 16.77 -5.21 -7.41
C ARG A 108 16.94 -3.93 -6.58
N ARG A 109 18.21 -3.60 -6.31
CA ARG A 109 18.59 -2.30 -5.74
C ARG A 109 18.59 -1.22 -6.81
N LEU A 110 18.19 -0.02 -6.41
CA LEU A 110 18.12 1.13 -7.31
C LEU A 110 19.51 1.76 -7.44
N ASN A 111 20.01 1.91 -8.66
CA ASN A 111 21.33 2.49 -8.89
C ASN A 111 21.34 4.01 -8.70
N ALA A 112 22.52 4.58 -8.47
CA ALA A 112 22.69 6.03 -8.32
C ALA A 112 22.16 6.83 -9.54
N ASN A 113 22.36 6.33 -10.76
CA ASN A 113 21.85 6.96 -11.97
C ASN A 113 20.30 6.92 -12.05
N GLU A 114 19.71 5.80 -11.64
CA GLU A 114 18.24 5.64 -11.58
C GLU A 114 17.63 6.53 -10.49
N GLY A 115 18.30 6.67 -9.34
CA GLY A 115 17.89 7.58 -8.27
C GLY A 115 17.92 9.05 -8.70
N ARG A 116 18.92 9.44 -9.49
CA ARG A 116 18.97 10.79 -10.08
C ARG A 116 17.84 11.02 -11.09
N LEU A 117 17.52 10.02 -11.90
CA LEU A 117 16.40 10.10 -12.85
C LEU A 117 15.06 10.25 -12.12
N LEU A 118 14.83 9.45 -11.08
CA LEU A 118 13.65 9.57 -10.22
C LEU A 118 13.57 10.93 -9.52
N ALA A 119 14.69 11.40 -8.98
CA ALA A 119 14.81 12.72 -8.38
C ALA A 119 14.41 13.83 -9.36
N GLY A 120 14.91 13.77 -10.59
CA GLY A 120 14.55 14.73 -11.64
C GLY A 120 13.09 14.64 -12.09
N MET A 121 12.52 13.44 -12.19
CA MET A 121 11.12 13.25 -12.61
C MET A 121 10.12 13.71 -11.55
N PHE A 122 10.35 13.30 -10.31
CA PHE A 122 9.42 13.51 -9.21
C PHE A 122 9.74 14.76 -8.38
N GLY A 123 10.84 15.45 -8.70
CA GLY A 123 11.28 16.63 -7.96
C GLY A 123 11.73 16.33 -6.53
N THR A 124 12.27 15.13 -6.29
CA THR A 124 12.81 14.72 -4.99
C THR A 124 14.34 14.91 -4.95
N ASP A 125 14.95 14.76 -3.78
CA ASP A 125 16.41 14.76 -3.66
C ASP A 125 17.05 13.46 -4.19
N GLU A 126 18.29 13.55 -4.71
CA GLU A 126 19.07 12.39 -5.17
C GLU A 126 19.35 11.40 -4.03
N ASP A 127 19.62 11.92 -2.83
CA ASP A 127 19.90 11.13 -1.63
C ASP A 127 18.65 10.48 -1.03
N PHE A 128 17.45 10.97 -1.35
CA PHE A 128 16.19 10.44 -0.82
C PHE A 128 16.07 8.95 -1.12
N TRP A 129 16.23 8.58 -2.39
CA TRP A 129 16.13 7.19 -2.87
C TRP A 129 17.26 6.30 -2.34
N SER A 130 18.45 6.86 -2.17
CA SER A 130 19.60 6.14 -1.59
C SER A 130 19.43 5.89 -0.10
N ASN A 131 18.89 6.85 0.65
CA ASN A 131 18.62 6.72 2.07
C ASN A 131 17.49 5.72 2.34
N LEU A 132 16.47 5.67 1.48
CA LEU A 132 15.40 4.70 1.57
C LEU A 132 15.93 3.25 1.48
N GLN A 133 16.89 3.00 0.57
CA GLN A 133 17.58 1.69 0.52
C GLN A 133 18.43 1.40 1.76
N LYS A 134 19.15 2.40 2.29
CA LYS A 134 19.97 2.23 3.50
C LYS A 134 19.12 1.92 4.73
N SER A 135 17.95 2.54 4.85
CA SER A 135 17.01 2.24 5.91
C SER A 135 16.53 0.78 5.86
N ARG A 136 16.48 0.19 4.66
CA ARG A 136 16.15 -1.22 4.48
C ARG A 136 17.27 -2.16 4.92
N ASP A 137 18.49 -1.87 4.48
CA ASP A 137 19.70 -2.65 4.76
C ASP A 137 19.97 -2.78 6.28
N LEU A 138 19.70 -1.72 7.05
CA LEU A 138 19.87 -1.70 8.50
C LEU A 138 18.95 -2.65 9.27
N HIS A 139 17.80 -3.02 8.71
CA HIS A 139 16.86 -3.93 9.36
C HIS A 139 17.10 -5.40 8.96
N GLU A 140 17.56 -5.67 7.73
CA GLU A 140 17.89 -7.03 7.31
C GLU A 140 19.13 -7.59 8.03
N ASN A 141 20.01 -6.72 8.53
CA ASN A 141 21.22 -7.12 9.28
C ASN A 141 21.01 -7.27 10.80
N ASN A 142 19.78 -7.34 11.29
CA ASN A 142 19.47 -7.49 12.74
C ASN A 142 18.70 -8.80 13.06
N GLY A 143 18.74 -9.77 12.13
CA GLY A 143 18.16 -11.11 12.29
C GLY A 143 19.22 -12.23 12.36
N GLY A 144 20.44 -11.91 12.80
CA GLY A 144 21.54 -12.86 12.90
C GLY A 144 22.40 -12.62 14.14
N ASP A 145 21.87 -13.00 15.30
CA ASP A 145 22.62 -13.58 16.44
C ASP A 145 21.71 -14.55 17.19
#